data_AF-A0AAU5TEZ7-F1
#
_entry.id   AF-A0AAU5TEZ7-F1
#
_cell.length_a   1.000
_cell.length_b   1.000
_cell.length_c   1.000
_cell.angle_alpha   90.00
_cell.angle_beta   90.00
_cell.angle_gamma   90.00
#
_symmetry.space_group_name_H-M   'P 1'
#
loop_
_entity.id
_entity.type
_entity.pdbx_description
1 polymer ?
#
loop_
_entity_poly.entity_id
_entity_poly.type
_entity_poly.pdbx_seq_one_letter_code
_entity_poly.pdbx_strand_id
1 'polypeptide(L)'
;MKSDVQGCAVLDEPGRMMPEVRAQAGAEVPADASQDQLLGAVRAARELGLKRGEFARAVQLGLVRAGPRAPSGAARFTPGELERVRAGEGFPQALRARVETVAGADAAAEVLGVGPSRLTRLARCGHLVPVGYRINRYRAVVWLYLAAELREFAVREAGMLRGIASPGDRELIAARTDLRPRAWRGRHVGLLLRRTVDPWERAAVLASVLPEEEVRAVVPDPAERIVLAALAPPPPYGHPQLPAAAAVALPLLRAQEPDEVHWYRTSLEFALTGARGQSKSTGERGPT
;
A
#
# COMPACT_ATOMS: atom_id res chain seq x y z
N MET A 1 9.37 60.42 -48.42
CA MET A 1 8.12 60.96 -49.00
C MET A 1 8.14 60.75 -50.50
N LYS A 2 7.48 59.70 -50.99
CA LYS A 2 6.94 59.65 -52.35
C LYS A 2 5.65 58.84 -52.28
N SER A 3 4.60 59.54 -52.64
CA SER A 3 3.25 59.04 -52.77
C SER A 3 3.08 58.30 -54.09
N ASP A 4 1.98 57.57 -54.12
CA ASP A 4 1.04 57.49 -55.23
C ASP A 4 1.26 56.53 -56.40
N VAL A 5 0.26 55.66 -56.48
CA VAL A 5 -0.58 55.36 -57.64
C VAL A 5 0.02 54.44 -58.69
N GLN A 6 -0.55 53.24 -58.77
CA GLN A 6 -1.06 52.73 -60.04
C GLN A 6 -2.20 51.73 -59.76
N GLY A 7 -3.42 52.13 -60.06
CA GLY A 7 -4.48 51.17 -60.39
C GLY A 7 -4.35 50.76 -61.85
N CYS A 8 -4.72 49.53 -62.19
CA CYS A 8 -5.90 49.26 -63.02
C CYS A 8 -6.04 47.74 -63.20
N ALA A 9 -7.29 47.28 -63.12
CA ALA A 9 -7.73 45.91 -63.29
C ALA A 9 -7.45 45.35 -64.70
N VAL A 10 -7.52 44.03 -64.87
CA VAL A 10 -8.55 43.33 -65.67
C VAL A 10 -8.45 41.82 -65.37
N LEU A 11 -9.62 41.21 -65.14
CA LEU A 11 -9.88 39.79 -64.89
C LEU A 11 -9.61 38.94 -66.14
N ASP A 12 -9.11 37.70 -65.98
CA ASP A 12 -9.81 36.52 -66.50
C ASP A 12 -9.20 35.23 -65.90
N GLU A 13 -10.05 34.42 -65.26
CA GLU A 13 -9.79 33.01 -64.94
C GLU A 13 -10.18 32.19 -66.17
N PRO A 14 -9.50 31.07 -66.47
CA PRO A 14 -10.03 29.84 -65.89
C PRO A 14 -8.99 28.76 -65.56
N GLY A 15 -9.18 28.16 -64.40
CA GLY A 15 -9.43 26.72 -64.34
C GLY A 15 -8.21 25.82 -64.51
N ARG A 16 -7.53 25.55 -63.40
CA ARG A 16 -6.83 24.26 -63.23
C ARG A 16 -6.78 23.85 -61.76
N MET A 17 -7.41 22.71 -61.47
CA MET A 17 -7.32 22.02 -60.19
C MET A 17 -5.86 21.75 -59.82
N MET A 18 -5.49 22.16 -58.61
CA MET A 18 -4.27 21.72 -57.90
C MET A 18 -4.68 20.87 -56.70
N PRO A 19 -3.89 19.84 -56.37
CA PRO A 19 -4.29 18.80 -55.45
C PRO A 19 -4.35 19.28 -54.00
N GLU A 20 -5.30 18.68 -53.29
CA GLU A 20 -5.47 18.67 -51.84
C GLU A 20 -4.12 18.63 -51.10
N VAL A 21 -3.73 19.76 -50.49
CA VAL A 21 -2.75 19.77 -49.42
C VAL A 21 -3.44 19.12 -48.22
N ARG A 22 -3.29 17.79 -48.10
CA ARG A 22 -3.58 17.07 -46.87
C ARG A 22 -2.73 17.71 -45.76
N ALA A 23 -3.38 18.55 -44.97
CA ALA A 23 -2.92 18.89 -43.64
C ALA A 23 -2.60 17.58 -42.94
N GLN A 24 -1.34 17.40 -42.57
CA GLN A 24 -0.90 16.30 -41.73
C GLN A 24 -1.70 16.40 -40.43
N ALA A 25 -2.70 15.53 -40.30
CA ALA A 25 -3.37 15.29 -39.04
C ALA A 25 -2.27 14.90 -38.04
N GLY A 26 -2.18 15.69 -36.96
CA GLY A 26 -1.29 15.41 -35.85
C GLY A 26 -1.45 13.95 -35.46
N ALA A 27 -0.33 13.26 -35.35
CA ALA A 27 -0.28 11.93 -34.77
C ALA A 27 -0.83 12.02 -33.35
N GLU A 28 -2.11 11.71 -33.18
CA GLU A 28 -2.64 11.21 -31.92
C GLU A 28 -1.84 9.98 -31.56
N VAL A 29 -0.92 10.15 -30.61
CA VAL A 29 -0.26 9.03 -29.95
C VAL A 29 -1.38 8.21 -29.30
N PRO A 30 -1.61 6.95 -29.72
CA PRO A 30 -2.70 6.19 -29.16
C PRO A 30 -2.36 5.87 -27.71
N ALA A 31 -3.12 6.45 -26.79
CA ALA A 31 -3.08 6.16 -25.34
C ALA A 31 -3.47 4.71 -25.00
N ASP A 32 -3.75 3.88 -26.02
CA ASP A 32 -4.29 2.53 -25.89
C ASP A 32 -3.22 1.42 -26.00
N ALA A 33 -2.05 1.70 -26.59
CA ALA A 33 -0.99 0.69 -26.74
C ALA A 33 -0.25 0.34 -25.43
N SER A 34 -0.48 1.09 -24.34
CA SER A 34 0.25 0.96 -23.07
C SER A 34 -0.46 0.12 -22.01
N GLN A 35 -1.76 -0.17 -22.18
CA GLN A 35 -2.51 -1.03 -21.24
C GLN A 35 -2.34 -2.53 -21.54
N ASP A 36 -1.97 -2.89 -22.78
CA ASP A 36 -1.85 -4.27 -23.27
C ASP A 36 -0.64 -5.06 -22.73
N GLN A 37 0.27 -4.43 -21.98
CA GLN A 37 1.41 -5.10 -21.36
C GLN A 37 1.30 -5.27 -19.84
N LEU A 38 0.20 -4.84 -19.23
CA LEU A 38 0.03 -4.94 -17.78
C LEU A 38 -0.30 -6.37 -17.32
N LEU A 39 0.58 -6.93 -16.53
CA LEU A 39 0.49 -8.29 -16.02
C LEU A 39 -0.39 -8.34 -14.76
N GLY A 40 -1.26 -9.35 -14.68
CA GLY A 40 -1.98 -9.67 -13.44
C GLY A 40 -1.06 -10.32 -12.40
N ALA A 41 -1.44 -10.25 -11.12
CA ALA A 41 -0.64 -10.75 -9.99
C ALA A 41 -0.18 -12.22 -10.14
N VAL A 42 -1.03 -13.10 -10.68
CA VAL A 42 -0.69 -14.52 -10.88
C VAL A 42 0.43 -14.69 -11.90
N ARG A 43 0.32 -13.99 -13.03
CA ARG A 43 1.34 -14.04 -14.09
C ARG A 43 2.65 -13.40 -13.62
N ALA A 44 2.58 -12.25 -12.95
CA ALA A 44 3.74 -11.58 -12.37
C ALA A 44 4.45 -12.46 -11.33
N ALA A 45 3.71 -13.14 -10.45
CA ALA A 45 4.29 -14.07 -9.46
C ALA A 45 5.02 -15.23 -10.15
N ARG A 46 4.42 -15.83 -11.18
CA ARG A 46 5.06 -16.90 -11.97
C ARG A 46 6.32 -16.39 -12.66
N GLU A 47 6.28 -15.21 -13.25
CA GLU A 47 7.41 -14.58 -13.93
C GLU A 47 8.57 -14.22 -12.99
N LEU A 48 8.29 -13.95 -11.71
CA LEU A 48 9.32 -13.77 -10.69
C LEU A 48 9.71 -15.08 -9.96
N GLY A 49 9.10 -16.21 -10.33
CA GLY A 49 9.32 -17.49 -9.66
C GLY A 49 8.91 -17.47 -8.18
N LEU A 50 7.92 -16.67 -7.79
CA LEU A 50 7.44 -16.54 -6.42
C LEU A 50 6.13 -17.30 -6.20
N LYS A 51 5.96 -17.87 -5.01
CA LYS A 51 4.66 -18.35 -4.56
C LYS A 51 3.70 -17.17 -4.37
N ARG A 52 2.39 -17.40 -4.42
CA ARG A 52 1.36 -16.35 -4.24
C ARG A 52 1.57 -15.51 -2.98
N GLY A 53 1.87 -16.16 -1.85
CA GLY A 53 2.12 -15.47 -0.58
C GLY A 53 3.42 -14.65 -0.57
N GLU A 54 4.48 -15.18 -1.19
CA GLU A 54 5.77 -14.48 -1.35
C GLU A 54 5.61 -13.24 -2.23
N PHE A 55 4.89 -13.36 -3.35
CA PHE A 55 4.62 -12.24 -4.24
C PHE A 55 3.76 -11.18 -3.56
N ALA A 56 2.67 -11.57 -2.88
CA ALA A 56 1.83 -10.63 -2.13
C ALA A 56 2.64 -9.88 -1.07
N ARG A 57 3.59 -10.56 -0.40
CA ARG A 57 4.50 -9.95 0.57
C ARG A 57 5.53 -9.03 -0.09
N ALA A 58 6.08 -9.41 -1.24
CA ALA A 58 6.97 -8.56 -2.03
C ALA A 58 6.28 -7.24 -2.41
N VAL A 59 5.01 -7.31 -2.82
CA VAL A 59 4.18 -6.12 -3.11
C VAL A 59 3.90 -5.33 -1.84
N GLN A 60 3.51 -6.00 -0.75
CA GLN A 60 3.26 -5.38 0.56
C GLN A 60 4.48 -4.56 1.05
N LEU A 61 5.68 -5.11 0.88
CA LEU A 61 6.94 -4.50 1.30
C LEU A 61 7.49 -3.46 0.31
N GLY A 62 6.83 -3.27 -0.84
CA GLY A 62 7.28 -2.35 -1.89
C GLY A 62 8.49 -2.85 -2.69
N LEU A 63 8.84 -4.13 -2.57
CA LEU A 63 9.92 -4.75 -3.35
C LEU A 63 9.50 -4.94 -4.82
N VAL A 64 8.21 -5.20 -5.03
CA VAL A 64 7.53 -5.19 -6.32
C VAL A 64 6.49 -4.08 -6.27
N ARG A 65 6.56 -3.13 -7.20
CA ARG A 65 5.66 -1.98 -7.29
C ARG A 65 4.47 -2.33 -8.16
N ALA A 66 3.27 -2.14 -7.62
CA ALA A 66 2.07 -2.22 -8.46
C ALA A 66 2.02 -0.96 -9.33
N GLY A 67 1.66 -1.13 -10.60
CA GLY A 67 1.23 -0.05 -11.48
C GLY A 67 -0.21 0.38 -11.17
N PRO A 68 -0.81 1.20 -12.05
CA PRO A 68 -2.20 1.65 -11.91
C PRO A 68 -3.15 0.47 -11.70
N ARG A 69 -4.09 0.62 -10.76
CA ARG A 69 -5.11 -0.40 -10.53
C ARG A 69 -6.01 -0.50 -11.76
N ALA A 70 -6.40 -1.73 -12.10
CA ALA A 70 -7.44 -1.93 -13.10
C ALA A 70 -8.79 -1.39 -12.57
N PRO A 71 -9.78 -1.12 -13.45
CA PRO A 71 -11.12 -0.73 -13.03
C PRO A 71 -11.77 -1.72 -12.05
N SER A 72 -11.36 -3.00 -12.09
CA SER A 72 -11.78 -4.03 -11.12
C SER A 72 -11.11 -3.92 -9.73
N GLY A 73 -10.26 -2.92 -9.50
CA GLY A 73 -9.45 -2.75 -8.29
C GLY A 73 -8.25 -3.68 -8.19
N ALA A 74 -8.08 -4.62 -9.13
CA ALA A 74 -6.96 -5.57 -9.13
C ALA A 74 -5.64 -4.88 -9.46
N ALA A 75 -4.59 -5.18 -8.67
CA ALA A 75 -3.24 -4.71 -8.90
C ALA A 75 -2.67 -5.27 -10.22
N ARG A 76 -2.01 -4.39 -10.98
CA ARG A 76 -1.34 -4.69 -12.25
C ARG A 76 0.14 -4.37 -12.17
N PHE A 77 0.95 -5.01 -12.99
CA PHE A 77 2.42 -4.91 -12.94
C PHE A 77 2.96 -4.71 -14.34
N THR A 78 3.89 -3.77 -14.51
CA THR A 78 4.54 -3.52 -15.80
C THR A 78 5.64 -4.56 -16.04
N PRO A 79 5.93 -4.94 -17.30
CA PRO A 79 7.05 -5.83 -17.59
C PRO A 79 8.38 -5.23 -17.13
N GLY A 80 8.59 -3.93 -17.34
CA GLY A 80 9.80 -3.23 -16.90
C GLY A 80 10.01 -3.25 -15.38
N GLU A 81 8.94 -3.27 -14.59
CA GLU A 81 9.04 -3.47 -13.15
C GLU A 81 9.50 -4.89 -12.81
N LEU A 82 8.99 -5.91 -13.51
CA LEU A 82 9.45 -7.28 -13.29
C LEU A 82 10.90 -7.47 -13.72
N GLU A 83 11.32 -6.86 -14.82
CA GLU A 83 12.72 -6.82 -15.27
C GLU A 83 13.61 -6.14 -14.24
N ARG A 84 13.22 -4.98 -13.70
CA ARG A 84 13.95 -4.29 -12.62
C ARG A 84 14.15 -5.22 -11.42
N VAL A 85 13.11 -5.99 -11.05
CA VAL A 85 13.19 -6.93 -9.93
C VAL A 85 14.12 -8.11 -10.27
N ARG A 86 14.06 -8.65 -11.49
CA ARG A 86 14.93 -9.74 -11.95
C ARG A 86 16.40 -9.33 -12.08
N ALA A 87 16.67 -8.08 -12.44
CA ALA A 87 18.00 -7.50 -12.52
C ALA A 87 18.63 -7.24 -11.15
N GLY A 88 17.88 -7.42 -10.05
CA GLY A 88 18.40 -7.30 -8.70
C GLY A 88 19.45 -8.39 -8.39
N GLU A 89 20.49 -8.01 -7.67
CA GLU A 89 21.56 -8.92 -7.26
C GLU A 89 21.01 -10.12 -6.46
N GLY A 90 21.51 -11.32 -6.78
CA GLY A 90 21.11 -12.56 -6.11
C GLY A 90 19.68 -13.01 -6.40
N PHE A 91 19.04 -12.51 -7.45
CA PHE A 91 17.70 -12.95 -7.86
C PHE A 91 17.70 -14.42 -8.33
N PRO A 92 16.68 -15.23 -7.97
CA PRO A 92 15.53 -14.91 -7.11
C PRO A 92 15.76 -15.13 -5.61
N GLN A 93 16.88 -15.72 -5.19
CA GLN A 93 17.10 -16.17 -3.81
C GLN A 93 17.12 -15.01 -2.82
N ALA A 94 17.77 -13.90 -3.15
CA ALA A 94 17.80 -12.69 -2.33
C ALA A 94 16.39 -12.11 -2.13
N LEU A 95 15.57 -12.07 -3.19
CA LEU A 95 14.18 -11.63 -3.09
C LEU A 95 13.36 -12.56 -2.19
N ARG A 96 13.49 -13.87 -2.37
CA ARG A 96 12.81 -14.88 -1.53
C ARG A 96 13.21 -14.74 -0.06
N ALA A 97 14.48 -14.56 0.24
CA ALA A 97 14.96 -14.35 1.61
C ALA A 97 14.35 -13.10 2.27
N ARG A 98 14.14 -12.02 1.50
CA ARG A 98 13.52 -10.78 1.99
C ARG A 98 12.02 -10.88 2.25
N VAL A 99 11.33 -11.85 1.64
CA VAL A 99 9.88 -12.06 1.83
C VAL A 99 9.55 -13.32 2.62
N GLU A 100 10.56 -14.12 2.96
CA GLU A 100 10.45 -15.32 3.76
C GLU A 100 9.80 -15.00 5.10
N THR A 101 8.73 -15.74 5.43
CA THR A 101 8.07 -15.61 6.73
C THR A 101 7.93 -16.91 7.46
N VAL A 102 8.14 -16.83 8.75
CA VAL A 102 7.84 -17.88 9.72
C VAL A 102 6.53 -17.56 10.44
N ALA A 103 5.75 -18.61 10.73
CA ALA A 103 4.40 -18.47 11.26
C ALA A 103 4.31 -19.02 12.68
N GLY A 104 3.78 -18.20 13.60
CA GLY A 104 3.57 -18.59 14.99
C GLY A 104 4.83 -18.50 15.84
N ALA A 105 4.68 -18.84 17.12
CA ALA A 105 5.72 -18.63 18.10
C ALA A 105 6.87 -19.64 17.97
N ASP A 106 6.59 -20.89 17.67
CA ASP A 106 7.62 -21.94 17.66
C ASP A 106 8.65 -21.71 16.54
N ALA A 107 8.17 -21.58 15.29
CA ALA A 107 9.04 -21.36 14.14
C ALA A 107 9.82 -20.04 14.21
N ALA A 108 9.21 -18.97 14.76
CA ALA A 108 9.90 -17.70 14.91
C ALA A 108 10.94 -17.74 16.05
N ALA A 109 10.67 -18.49 17.13
CA ALA A 109 11.61 -18.65 18.23
C ALA A 109 12.84 -19.47 17.81
N GLU A 110 12.65 -20.48 16.94
CA GLU A 110 13.75 -21.25 16.34
C GLU A 110 14.72 -20.35 15.57
N VAL A 111 14.21 -19.44 14.72
CA VAL A 111 15.06 -18.48 13.98
C VAL A 111 15.88 -17.58 14.91
N LEU A 112 15.34 -17.23 16.07
CA LEU A 112 16.03 -16.42 17.08
C LEU A 112 16.94 -17.23 18.02
N GLY A 113 16.86 -18.57 18.01
CA GLY A 113 17.54 -19.42 18.99
C GLY A 113 17.05 -19.22 20.43
N VAL A 114 15.75 -18.97 20.62
CA VAL A 114 15.12 -18.80 21.95
C VAL A 114 13.92 -19.73 22.13
N GLY A 115 13.40 -19.82 23.36
CA GLY A 115 12.15 -20.54 23.62
C GLY A 115 10.88 -19.76 23.17
N PRO A 116 9.79 -20.44 22.79
CA PRO A 116 8.55 -19.82 22.30
C PRO A 116 7.94 -18.77 23.25
N SER A 117 8.04 -18.99 24.56
CA SER A 117 7.57 -18.05 25.58
C SER A 117 8.37 -16.74 25.56
N ARG A 118 9.68 -16.81 25.31
CA ARG A 118 10.52 -15.61 25.20
C ARG A 118 10.20 -14.82 23.95
N LEU A 119 10.07 -15.47 22.80
CA LEU A 119 9.63 -14.80 21.57
C LEU A 119 8.26 -14.13 21.79
N THR A 120 7.30 -14.86 22.35
CA THR A 120 5.95 -14.33 22.59
C THR A 120 6.00 -13.07 23.44
N ARG A 121 6.81 -13.06 24.51
CA ARG A 121 7.03 -11.87 25.34
C ARG A 121 7.64 -10.71 24.56
N LEU A 122 8.72 -10.95 23.81
CA LEU A 122 9.37 -9.91 22.99
C LEU A 122 8.39 -9.29 21.99
N ALA A 123 7.62 -10.12 21.28
CA ALA A 123 6.63 -9.65 20.32
C ALA A 123 5.48 -8.88 20.99
N ARG A 124 4.95 -9.37 22.12
CA ARG A 124 3.89 -8.69 22.89
C ARG A 124 4.34 -7.34 23.44
N CYS A 125 5.62 -7.19 23.76
CA CYS A 125 6.20 -5.91 24.19
C CYS A 125 6.61 -5.01 23.01
N GLY A 126 6.34 -5.41 21.76
CA GLY A 126 6.55 -4.57 20.57
C GLY A 126 7.97 -4.62 19.98
N HIS A 127 8.88 -5.41 20.54
CA HIS A 127 10.26 -5.54 20.02
C HIS A 127 10.31 -6.25 18.66
N LEU A 128 9.34 -7.11 18.40
CA LEU A 128 9.20 -7.85 17.15
C LEU A 128 7.86 -7.51 16.52
N VAL A 129 7.89 -6.89 15.34
CA VAL A 129 6.69 -6.43 14.65
C VAL A 129 6.28 -7.45 13.59
N PRO A 130 5.09 -8.08 13.70
CA PRO A 130 4.60 -8.97 12.65
C PRO A 130 4.44 -8.25 11.31
N VAL A 131 4.70 -8.94 10.21
CA VAL A 131 4.41 -8.43 8.86
C VAL A 131 2.99 -8.78 8.40
N GLY A 132 2.37 -9.78 9.03
CA GLY A 132 1.03 -10.23 8.70
C GLY A 132 0.49 -11.21 9.72
N TYR A 133 -0.69 -11.75 9.44
CA TYR A 133 -1.32 -12.79 10.25
C TYR A 133 -2.10 -13.77 9.39
N ARG A 134 -2.49 -14.89 10.00
CA ARG A 134 -3.53 -15.79 9.51
C ARG A 134 -4.42 -16.19 10.69
N ILE A 135 -5.68 -16.49 10.43
CA ILE A 135 -6.57 -17.09 11.43
C ILE A 135 -6.54 -18.61 11.22
N ASN A 136 -6.19 -19.37 12.26
CA ASN A 136 -6.16 -20.83 12.16
C ASN A 136 -7.57 -21.43 12.28
N ARG A 137 -7.68 -22.76 12.09
CA ARG A 137 -8.96 -23.49 12.24
C ARG A 137 -9.62 -23.36 13.62
N TYR A 138 -8.82 -23.02 14.63
CA TYR A 138 -9.25 -22.79 16.01
C TYR A 138 -9.57 -21.32 16.29
N ARG A 139 -9.67 -20.48 15.26
CA ARG A 139 -9.97 -19.05 15.39
C ARG A 139 -8.93 -18.26 16.18
N ALA A 140 -7.71 -18.77 16.30
CA ALA A 140 -6.60 -18.03 16.90
C ALA A 140 -5.79 -17.28 15.83
N VAL A 141 -5.31 -16.10 16.21
CA VAL A 141 -4.40 -15.28 15.39
C VAL A 141 -3.02 -15.91 15.41
N VAL A 142 -2.51 -16.28 14.24
CA VAL A 142 -1.14 -16.73 14.04
C VAL A 142 -0.37 -15.63 13.32
N TRP A 143 0.54 -14.99 14.04
CA TRP A 143 1.39 -13.92 13.51
C TRP A 143 2.46 -14.47 12.56
N LEU A 144 2.77 -13.68 11.54
CA LEU A 144 3.82 -13.94 10.56
C LEU A 144 4.94 -12.92 10.76
N TYR A 145 6.17 -13.39 10.89
CA TYR A 145 7.35 -12.55 11.03
C TYR A 145 8.29 -12.77 9.84
N LEU A 146 8.97 -11.72 9.37
CA LEU A 146 10.01 -11.87 8.37
C LEU A 146 11.22 -12.56 9.01
N ALA A 147 11.66 -13.66 8.41
CA ALA A 147 12.82 -14.40 8.93
C ALA A 147 14.08 -13.53 8.93
N ALA A 148 14.26 -12.68 7.92
CA ALA A 148 15.37 -11.73 7.86
C ALA A 148 15.38 -10.74 9.03
N GLU A 149 14.23 -10.16 9.37
CA GLU A 149 14.11 -9.20 10.49
C GLU A 149 14.36 -9.86 11.84
N LEU A 150 13.96 -11.14 12.01
CA LEU A 150 14.28 -11.90 13.21
C LEU A 150 15.80 -12.13 13.33
N ARG A 151 16.46 -12.58 12.26
CA ARG A 151 17.93 -12.78 12.27
C ARG A 151 18.67 -11.48 12.55
N GLU A 152 18.25 -10.38 11.94
CA GLU A 152 18.83 -9.05 12.18
C GLU A 152 18.63 -8.60 13.63
N PHE A 153 17.43 -8.77 14.18
CA PHE A 153 17.15 -8.50 15.59
C PHE A 153 18.06 -9.33 16.51
N ALA A 154 18.27 -10.60 16.19
CA ALA A 154 19.12 -11.47 17.01
C ALA A 154 20.57 -10.98 17.10
N VAL A 155 21.08 -10.39 16.01
CA VAL A 155 22.42 -9.78 15.97
C VAL A 155 22.44 -8.46 16.72
N ARG A 156 21.48 -7.57 16.44
CA ARG A 156 21.45 -6.20 16.99
C ARG A 156 21.12 -6.16 18.48
N GLU A 157 20.21 -7.00 18.93
CA GLU A 157 19.63 -6.99 20.28
C GLU A 157 19.89 -8.30 21.02
N ALA A 158 21.08 -8.87 20.86
CA ALA A 158 21.47 -10.16 21.46
C ALA A 158 21.23 -10.22 22.98
N GLY A 159 21.38 -9.08 23.68
CA GLY A 159 21.10 -8.95 25.11
C GLY A 159 19.65 -9.26 25.49
N MET A 160 18.68 -8.94 24.63
CA MET A 160 17.25 -9.20 24.87
C MET A 160 16.87 -10.68 24.69
N LEU A 161 17.67 -11.43 23.95
CA LEU A 161 17.47 -12.87 23.75
C LEU A 161 17.75 -13.67 25.03
N ARG A 162 18.45 -13.08 26.00
CA ARG A 162 18.82 -13.69 27.28
C ARG A 162 18.40 -12.78 28.44
N GLY A 163 18.64 -13.20 29.68
CA GLY A 163 18.39 -12.36 30.85
C GLY A 163 16.91 -12.04 31.16
N ILE A 164 16.71 -11.03 32.00
CA ILE A 164 15.41 -10.65 32.57
C ILE A 164 14.79 -9.54 31.70
N ALA A 165 13.45 -9.47 31.70
CA ALA A 165 12.73 -8.39 31.02
C ALA A 165 13.04 -7.02 31.64
N SER A 166 13.09 -5.98 30.81
CA SER A 166 13.26 -4.60 31.29
C SER A 166 12.12 -4.19 32.24
N PRO A 167 12.28 -3.14 33.07
CA PRO A 167 11.19 -2.63 33.90
C PRO A 167 9.90 -2.35 33.11
N GLY A 168 10.00 -1.64 31.98
CA GLY A 168 8.85 -1.35 31.12
C GLY A 168 8.21 -2.60 30.51
N ASP A 169 9.01 -3.58 30.07
CA ASP A 169 8.46 -4.87 29.61
C ASP A 169 7.74 -5.61 30.74
N ARG A 170 8.26 -5.55 31.97
CA ARG A 170 7.62 -6.19 33.14
C ARG A 170 6.26 -5.58 33.44
N GLU A 171 6.11 -4.27 33.33
CA GLU A 171 4.82 -3.58 33.47
C GLU A 171 3.83 -4.03 32.39
N LEU A 172 4.25 -4.06 31.12
CA LEU A 172 3.41 -4.54 30.01
C LEU A 172 2.97 -6.00 30.19
N ILE A 173 3.89 -6.86 30.66
CA ILE A 173 3.60 -8.27 30.95
C ILE A 173 2.60 -8.40 32.10
N ALA A 174 2.78 -7.63 33.18
CA ALA A 174 1.89 -7.63 34.34
C ALA A 174 0.47 -7.16 33.96
N ALA A 175 0.38 -6.13 33.13
CA ALA A 175 -0.88 -5.62 32.57
C ALA A 175 -1.50 -6.55 31.52
N ARG A 176 -0.80 -7.64 31.13
CA ARG A 176 -1.19 -8.54 30.03
C ARG A 176 -1.44 -7.79 28.71
N THR A 177 -0.74 -6.69 28.48
CA THR A 177 -0.81 -5.94 27.24
C THR A 177 -0.27 -6.79 26.07
N ASP A 178 -0.81 -6.58 24.87
CA ASP A 178 -0.29 -7.17 23.64
C ASP A 178 -0.17 -6.08 22.58
N LEU A 179 1.05 -5.61 22.33
CA LEU A 179 1.32 -4.56 21.36
C LEU A 179 1.38 -5.07 19.92
N ARG A 180 1.31 -6.38 19.67
CA ARG A 180 1.40 -6.94 18.31
C ARG A 180 0.32 -6.40 17.36
N PRO A 181 -0.97 -6.29 17.73
CA PRO A 181 -1.99 -5.72 16.84
C PRO A 181 -1.68 -4.27 16.44
N ARG A 182 -1.36 -3.41 17.42
CA ARG A 182 -1.03 -2.00 17.19
C ARG A 182 0.24 -1.84 16.35
N ALA A 183 1.31 -2.56 16.70
CA ALA A 183 2.57 -2.50 15.97
C ALA A 183 2.40 -3.00 14.52
N TRP A 184 1.64 -4.08 14.32
CA TRP A 184 1.30 -4.57 12.99
C TRP A 184 0.49 -3.54 12.19
N ARG A 185 -0.52 -2.90 12.78
CA ARG A 185 -1.30 -1.83 12.10
C ARG A 185 -0.42 -0.66 11.70
N GLY A 186 0.42 -0.17 12.63
CA GLY A 186 1.36 0.91 12.33
C GLY A 186 2.27 0.57 11.16
N ARG A 187 2.81 -0.66 11.12
CA ARG A 187 3.57 -1.17 9.97
C ARG A 187 2.72 -1.23 8.70
N HIS A 188 1.51 -1.78 8.78
CA HIS A 188 0.61 -1.94 7.64
C HIS A 188 0.26 -0.60 7.01
N VAL A 189 -0.19 0.36 7.83
CA VAL A 189 -0.51 1.74 7.42
C VAL A 189 0.74 2.43 6.86
N GLY A 190 1.87 2.37 7.55
CA GLY A 190 3.11 2.97 7.07
C GLY A 190 3.56 2.42 5.70
N LEU A 191 3.39 1.12 5.47
CA LEU A 191 3.67 0.51 4.16
C LEU A 191 2.68 0.97 3.09
N LEU A 192 1.41 1.18 3.41
CA LEU A 192 0.43 1.71 2.46
C LEU A 192 0.73 3.18 2.12
N LEU A 193 0.95 4.01 3.14
CA LEU A 193 1.23 5.45 2.98
C LEU A 193 2.52 5.76 2.20
N ARG A 194 3.50 4.85 2.21
CA ARG A 194 4.71 4.99 1.37
C ARG A 194 4.44 4.76 -0.12
N ARG A 195 3.32 4.13 -0.47
CA ARG A 195 2.94 3.79 -1.84
C ARG A 195 1.81 4.67 -2.38
N THR A 196 1.15 5.45 -1.52
CA THR A 196 0.09 6.38 -1.92
C THR A 196 0.66 7.78 -2.16
N VAL A 197 0.44 8.28 -3.36
CA VAL A 197 0.81 9.64 -3.77
C VAL A 197 -0.40 10.58 -3.68
N ASP A 198 -1.58 10.08 -4.07
CA ASP A 198 -2.81 10.85 -4.04
C ASP A 198 -3.24 11.21 -2.60
N PRO A 199 -3.53 12.49 -2.29
CA PRO A 199 -3.93 12.89 -0.95
C PRO A 199 -5.23 12.26 -0.45
N TRP A 200 -6.20 11.99 -1.34
CA TRP A 200 -7.45 11.33 -0.97
C TRP A 200 -7.22 9.85 -0.65
N GLU A 201 -6.37 9.16 -1.39
CA GLU A 201 -5.93 7.79 -1.05
C GLU A 201 -5.19 7.76 0.29
N ARG A 202 -4.35 8.77 0.59
CA ARG A 202 -3.68 8.89 1.90
C ARG A 202 -4.70 9.05 3.03
N ALA A 203 -5.69 9.91 2.86
CA ALA A 203 -6.78 10.06 3.81
C ALA A 203 -7.59 8.76 3.95
N ALA A 204 -7.87 8.05 2.85
CA ALA A 204 -8.61 6.79 2.84
C ALA A 204 -7.88 5.68 3.61
N VAL A 205 -6.55 5.58 3.48
CA VAL A 205 -5.73 4.66 4.28
C VAL A 205 -5.87 4.94 5.77
N LEU A 206 -5.82 6.21 6.18
CA LEU A 206 -5.94 6.60 7.60
C LEU A 206 -7.36 6.37 8.14
N ALA A 207 -8.38 6.69 7.35
CA ALA A 207 -9.78 6.44 7.71
C ALA A 207 -10.08 4.94 7.86
N SER A 208 -9.45 4.08 7.04
CA SER A 208 -9.72 2.64 7.02
C SER A 208 -9.37 1.89 8.31
N VAL A 209 -8.53 2.49 9.16
CA VAL A 209 -8.09 1.90 10.44
C VAL A 209 -8.76 2.56 11.64
N LEU A 210 -9.57 3.60 11.45
CA LEU A 210 -10.33 4.21 12.54
C LEU A 210 -11.65 3.47 12.79
N PRO A 211 -12.18 3.51 14.03
CA PRO A 211 -13.58 3.19 14.29
C PRO A 211 -14.51 4.07 13.45
N GLU A 212 -15.69 3.56 13.10
CA GLU A 212 -16.58 4.23 12.15
C GLU A 212 -17.13 5.56 12.71
N GLU A 213 -17.42 5.57 14.01
CA GLU A 213 -17.83 6.74 14.78
C GLU A 213 -16.78 7.85 14.74
N GLU A 214 -15.49 7.51 14.80
CA GLU A 214 -14.39 8.47 14.72
C GLU A 214 -14.26 9.02 13.30
N VAL A 215 -14.42 8.19 12.27
CA VAL A 215 -14.44 8.65 10.87
C VAL A 215 -15.60 9.62 10.64
N ARG A 216 -16.81 9.32 11.14
CA ARG A 216 -17.97 10.22 11.02
C ARG A 216 -17.76 11.55 11.75
N ALA A 217 -17.07 11.52 12.89
CA ALA A 217 -16.76 12.74 13.65
C ALA A 217 -15.73 13.63 12.93
N VAL A 218 -14.69 13.03 12.34
CA VAL A 218 -13.64 13.76 11.58
C VAL A 218 -14.13 14.22 10.20
N VAL A 219 -14.98 13.41 9.56
CA VAL A 219 -15.46 13.61 8.20
C VAL A 219 -16.98 13.76 8.25
N PRO A 220 -17.51 14.94 8.58
CA PRO A 220 -18.96 15.15 8.72
C PRO A 220 -19.68 15.09 7.37
N ASP A 221 -19.01 15.39 6.26
CA ASP A 221 -19.56 15.34 4.91
C ASP A 221 -19.76 13.89 4.42
N PRO A 222 -21.01 13.48 4.11
CA PRO A 222 -21.28 12.16 3.52
C PRO A 222 -20.59 11.90 2.19
N ALA A 223 -20.44 12.92 1.32
CA ALA A 223 -19.84 12.75 0.00
C ALA A 223 -18.34 12.40 0.11
N GLU A 224 -17.62 13.09 0.99
CA GLU A 224 -16.22 12.76 1.30
C GLU A 224 -16.10 11.34 1.89
N ARG A 225 -17.03 10.92 2.77
CA ARG A 225 -17.01 9.55 3.30
C ARG A 225 -17.19 8.49 2.21
N ILE A 226 -18.01 8.76 1.19
CA ILE A 226 -18.17 7.85 0.03
C ILE A 226 -16.85 7.75 -0.74
N VAL A 227 -16.17 8.88 -0.99
CA VAL A 227 -14.85 8.89 -1.65
C VAL A 227 -13.82 8.10 -0.85
N LEU A 228 -13.73 8.33 0.47
CA LEU A 228 -12.80 7.60 1.33
C LEU A 228 -13.09 6.10 1.35
N ALA A 229 -14.37 5.69 1.35
CA ALA A 229 -14.75 4.29 1.28
C ALA A 229 -14.38 3.65 -0.06
N ALA A 230 -14.55 4.38 -1.18
CA ALA A 230 -14.18 3.90 -2.52
C ALA A 230 -12.66 3.75 -2.69
N LEU A 231 -11.88 4.64 -2.07
CA LEU A 231 -10.42 4.64 -2.12
C LEU A 231 -9.76 3.77 -1.03
N ALA A 232 -10.55 3.17 -0.14
CA ALA A 232 -10.03 2.38 0.96
C ALA A 232 -9.10 1.26 0.46
N PRO A 233 -7.98 1.00 1.14
CA PRO A 233 -7.09 -0.08 0.77
C PRO A 233 -7.81 -1.42 0.89
N PRO A 234 -7.54 -2.38 -0.02
CA PRO A 234 -8.10 -3.72 0.13
C PRO A 234 -7.57 -4.38 1.41
N PRO A 235 -8.31 -5.36 1.98
CA PRO A 235 -7.83 -6.11 3.13
C PRO A 235 -6.43 -6.71 2.89
N PRO A 236 -5.59 -6.81 3.93
CA PRO A 236 -4.25 -7.37 3.78
C PRO A 236 -4.31 -8.80 3.25
N TYR A 237 -3.27 -9.20 2.49
CA TYR A 237 -3.19 -10.57 1.99
C TYR A 237 -3.28 -11.59 3.13
N GLY A 238 -4.13 -12.61 2.95
CA GLY A 238 -4.40 -13.62 3.98
C GLY A 238 -5.52 -13.23 4.95
N HIS A 239 -6.15 -12.07 4.79
CA HIS A 239 -7.36 -11.73 5.53
C HIS A 239 -8.46 -12.78 5.26
N PRO A 240 -9.04 -13.39 6.30
CA PRO A 240 -10.00 -14.48 6.15
C PRO A 240 -11.32 -13.97 5.55
N GLN A 241 -11.90 -14.78 4.65
CA GLN A 241 -13.20 -14.48 4.01
C GLN A 241 -14.37 -15.15 4.74
N LEU A 242 -14.11 -16.23 5.49
CA LEU A 242 -15.14 -16.91 6.26
C LEU A 242 -15.61 -16.01 7.42
N PRO A 243 -16.92 -15.76 7.59
CA PRO A 243 -17.42 -14.77 8.55
C PRO A 243 -16.88 -14.94 9.97
N ALA A 244 -16.84 -16.18 10.47
CA ALA A 244 -16.38 -16.47 11.82
C ALA A 244 -14.87 -16.22 12.03
N ALA A 245 -14.06 -16.32 10.98
CA ALA A 245 -12.64 -15.98 11.04
C ALA A 245 -12.40 -14.48 10.77
N ALA A 246 -13.20 -13.87 9.90
CA ALA A 246 -13.22 -12.42 9.66
C ALA A 246 -13.55 -11.65 10.94
N ALA A 247 -14.52 -12.11 11.73
CA ALA A 247 -14.86 -11.51 13.02
C ALA A 247 -13.67 -11.44 13.99
N VAL A 248 -12.76 -12.43 13.97
CA VAL A 248 -11.54 -12.42 14.80
C VAL A 248 -10.48 -11.47 14.24
N ALA A 249 -10.39 -11.35 12.92
CA ALA A 249 -9.42 -10.50 12.26
C ALA A 249 -9.81 -9.01 12.26
N LEU A 250 -11.11 -8.69 12.33
CA LEU A 250 -11.62 -7.32 12.24
C LEU A 250 -11.05 -6.39 13.32
N PRO A 251 -10.96 -6.77 14.61
CA PRO A 251 -10.31 -5.95 15.64
C PRO A 251 -8.81 -5.70 15.38
N LEU A 252 -8.16 -6.52 14.55
CA LEU A 252 -6.76 -6.27 14.17
C LEU A 252 -6.68 -5.12 13.18
N LEU A 253 -7.69 -4.92 12.32
CA LEU A 253 -7.68 -3.86 11.29
C LEU A 253 -7.91 -2.47 11.86
N ARG A 254 -8.64 -2.35 12.97
CA ARG A 254 -9.01 -1.05 13.56
C ARG A 254 -8.15 -0.72 14.78
N ALA A 255 -7.86 0.57 14.95
CA ALA A 255 -7.31 1.13 16.16
C ALA A 255 -8.32 0.95 17.30
N GLN A 256 -7.81 0.60 18.48
CA GLN A 256 -8.64 0.28 19.66
C GLN A 256 -8.25 1.12 20.87
N GLU A 257 -6.96 1.36 21.07
CA GLU A 257 -6.48 2.13 22.21
C GLU A 257 -6.74 3.62 21.98
N PRO A 258 -7.19 4.38 23.00
CA PRO A 258 -7.53 5.80 22.83
C PRO A 258 -6.40 6.66 22.26
N ASP A 259 -5.15 6.39 22.65
CA ASP A 259 -3.98 7.10 22.15
C ASP A 259 -3.68 6.75 20.68
N GLU A 260 -3.87 5.49 20.29
CA GLU A 260 -3.78 5.03 18.90
C GLU A 260 -4.86 5.68 18.03
N VAL A 261 -6.11 5.71 18.51
CA VAL A 261 -7.24 6.37 17.84
C VAL A 261 -6.97 7.85 17.66
N HIS A 262 -6.55 8.55 18.71
CA HIS A 262 -6.24 9.97 18.67
C HIS A 262 -5.13 10.30 17.64
N TRP A 263 -4.09 9.46 17.58
CA TRP A 263 -3.01 9.61 16.59
C TRP A 263 -3.53 9.49 15.15
N TYR A 264 -4.33 8.46 14.84
CA TYR A 264 -4.89 8.28 13.49
C TYR A 264 -5.90 9.38 13.14
N ARG A 265 -6.69 9.83 14.12
CA ARG A 265 -7.65 10.93 13.97
C ARG A 265 -6.95 12.22 13.55
N THR A 266 -5.91 12.62 14.30
CA THR A 266 -5.12 13.82 14.01
C THR A 266 -4.42 13.71 12.65
N SER A 267 -3.91 12.52 12.33
CA SER A 267 -3.29 12.25 11.02
C SER A 267 -4.29 12.37 9.87
N LEU A 268 -5.52 11.88 10.05
CA LEU A 268 -6.59 11.98 9.06
C LEU A 268 -7.02 13.43 8.83
N GLU A 269 -7.21 14.21 9.90
CA GLU A 269 -7.54 15.64 9.82
C GLU A 269 -6.49 16.41 9.00
N PHE A 270 -5.21 16.13 9.24
CA PHE A 270 -4.11 16.70 8.46
C PHE A 270 -4.15 16.28 6.99
N ALA A 271 -4.34 14.98 6.70
CA ALA A 271 -4.43 14.48 5.33
C ALA A 271 -5.59 15.09 4.54
N LEU A 272 -6.76 15.23 5.17
CA LEU A 272 -7.95 15.85 4.57
C LEU A 272 -7.75 17.32 4.25
N THR A 273 -7.02 18.05 5.11
CA THR A 273 -6.67 19.45 4.84
C THR A 273 -5.88 19.57 3.54
N GLY A 274 -4.89 18.68 3.33
CA GLY A 274 -4.15 18.61 2.07
C GLY A 274 -5.01 18.21 0.87
N ALA A 275 -5.87 17.20 1.02
CA ALA A 275 -6.72 16.70 -0.05
C ALA A 275 -7.73 17.75 -0.54
N ARG A 276 -8.44 18.40 0.39
CA ARG A 276 -9.38 19.49 0.09
C ARG A 276 -8.67 20.71 -0.52
N GLY A 277 -7.43 20.97 -0.11
CA GLY A 277 -6.61 22.05 -0.67
C GLY A 277 -6.27 21.84 -2.15
N GLN A 278 -5.94 20.61 -2.54
CA GLN A 278 -5.66 20.29 -3.96
C GLN A 278 -6.91 20.40 -4.83
N SER A 279 -8.07 19.88 -4.38
CA SER A 279 -9.33 20.01 -5.14
C SER A 279 -9.67 21.48 -5.44
N LYS A 280 -9.45 22.38 -4.47
CA LYS A 280 -9.68 23.83 -4.66
C LYS A 280 -8.72 24.47 -5.68
N SER A 281 -7.51 23.94 -5.83
CA SER A 281 -6.50 24.47 -6.75
C SER A 281 -6.67 24.00 -8.20
N THR A 282 -7.23 22.81 -8.42
CA THR A 282 -7.43 22.24 -9.77
C THR A 282 -8.71 22.77 -10.45
N GLY A 283 -9.57 23.52 -9.72
CA GLY A 283 -10.85 24.02 -10.24
C GLY A 283 -11.95 22.95 -10.37
N GLU A 284 -11.60 21.68 -10.16
CA GLU A 284 -12.57 20.62 -9.90
C GLU A 284 -13.20 20.88 -8.52
N ARG A 285 -14.45 21.36 -8.53
CA ARG A 285 -15.28 21.41 -7.33
C ARG A 285 -15.21 20.03 -6.68
N GLY A 286 -14.65 19.97 -5.46
CA GLY A 286 -14.73 18.78 -4.62
C GLY A 286 -16.18 18.31 -4.54
N PRO A 287 -16.42 17.01 -4.31
CA PRO A 287 -17.76 16.44 -4.41
C PRO A 287 -18.68 17.16 -3.41
N THR A 288 -19.69 17.84 -3.93
CA THR A 288 -20.83 18.37 -3.17
C THR A 288 -21.78 17.26 -2.73
#